data_AF-A0AAV7KLE3-F1
#
_entry.id   AF-A0AAV7KLE3-F1
#
_cell.length_a   1.000
_cell.length_b   1.000
_cell.length_c   1.000
_cell.angle_alpha   90.00
_cell.angle_beta   90.00
_cell.angle_gamma   90.00
#
_symmetry.space_group_name_H-M   'P 1'
#
loop_
_entity.id
_entity.type
_entity.pdbx_description
1 polymer ?
#
loop_
_entity_poly.entity_id
_entity_poly.type
_entity_poly.pdbx_seq_one_letter_code
_entity_poly.pdbx_strand_id
1 'polypeptide(L)'
;MEPELKRNRFYDTVELSSDDEEVISTLSANHRKSIDNLTMQQQCSRLSNVLESIKALSIVENTSEIKIAALALQLLSNQTKQREIAKVSKSVVYDKFSGQFDTKSFILFCFRPVKIISNSGRELWKITLPILPFAQRPIFLLAAKENEANIKRCMDDLINTDTDLVRSEGFTLGPDQQVRVDIVRSMLDGKMAGILSGAGGASCQLCTATHKELSDLETEHKKHFQKLHMHLSAILRIINSYRIINTEVFGDLCTDIYLLIVDSLPWVNITPTLHRVLAHSEEILIEFNPERGLKSFSGERSEAWNKLLRSIENLARKSSFEDNAMDIIVTLASESDPVLNQFCSSLVCEKCGKHDHTKRAKCCRDNTENRLLESSIDEIVDSLIINSQIH
;
A
#
# COMPACT_ATOMS: atom_id res chain seq x y z
N MET A 1 -18.20 -1.16 56.08
CA MET A 1 -17.86 0.28 56.12
C MET A 1 -16.36 0.35 56.35
N GLU A 2 -15.59 0.47 55.27
CA GLU A 2 -14.12 0.61 55.28
C GLU A 2 -13.77 2.02 54.76
N PRO A 3 -12.70 2.66 55.25
CA PRO A 3 -12.41 4.06 54.94
C PRO A 3 -11.62 4.23 53.64
N GLU A 4 -12.00 5.24 52.87
CA GLU A 4 -11.32 5.71 51.66
C GLU A 4 -9.98 6.40 51.99
N LEU A 5 -8.90 5.93 51.36
CA LEU A 5 -7.60 6.60 51.33
C LEU A 5 -7.51 7.54 50.12
N LYS A 6 -7.59 8.85 50.36
CA LYS A 6 -7.29 9.88 49.36
C LYS A 6 -5.77 9.97 49.14
N ARG A 7 -5.33 9.86 47.87
CA ARG A 7 -3.97 10.22 47.44
C ARG A 7 -3.98 11.62 46.84
N ASN A 8 -3.34 12.57 47.52
CA ASN A 8 -2.90 13.83 46.92
C ASN A 8 -1.69 13.56 46.01
N ARG A 9 -1.70 14.11 44.79
CA ARG A 9 -0.49 14.33 43.99
C ARG A 9 -0.30 15.83 43.83
N PHE A 10 0.76 16.34 44.43
CA PHE A 10 1.42 17.56 43.96
C PHE A 10 2.27 17.17 42.75
N TYR A 11 2.14 17.91 41.65
CA TYR A 11 3.15 17.97 40.60
C TYR A 11 3.73 19.37 40.66
N ASP A 12 4.99 19.49 41.05
CA ASP A 12 5.77 20.69 40.85
C ASP A 12 6.15 20.78 39.37
N THR A 13 5.83 21.90 38.75
CA THR A 13 6.38 22.32 37.45
C THR A 13 7.86 22.60 37.63
N VAL A 14 8.71 21.85 36.93
CA VAL A 14 10.13 22.18 36.78
C VAL A 14 10.22 23.24 35.69
N GLU A 15 10.54 24.48 36.09
CA GLU A 15 10.93 25.53 35.14
C GLU A 15 12.33 25.19 34.61
N LEU A 16 12.45 25.04 33.30
CA LEU A 16 13.73 24.85 32.63
C LEU A 16 14.50 26.17 32.66
N SER A 17 15.81 26.09 32.86
CA SER A 17 16.66 27.28 32.82
C SER A 17 16.82 27.75 31.37
N SER A 18 17.09 29.05 31.17
CA SER A 18 17.34 29.62 29.84
C SER A 18 18.49 28.93 29.09
N ASP A 19 19.42 28.34 29.83
CA ASP A 19 20.59 27.65 29.28
C ASP A 19 20.20 26.27 28.71
N ASP A 20 19.12 25.65 29.21
CA ASP A 20 18.60 24.38 28.70
C ASP A 20 17.88 24.55 27.35
N GLU A 21 17.24 25.70 27.11
CA GLU A 21 16.56 25.98 25.83
C GLU A 21 17.55 26.16 24.67
N GLU A 22 18.70 26.80 24.91
CA GLU A 22 19.74 26.99 23.89
C GLU A 22 20.45 25.68 23.53
N VAL A 23 20.66 24.81 24.53
CA VAL A 23 21.21 23.46 24.33
C VAL A 23 20.24 22.59 23.53
N ILE A 24 18.94 22.64 23.82
CA ILE A 24 17.90 21.89 23.08
C ILE A 24 17.78 22.41 21.63
N SER A 25 17.81 23.72 21.42
CA SER A 25 17.78 24.33 20.08
C SER A 25 18.97 23.88 19.23
N THR A 26 20.17 23.94 19.79
CA THR A 26 21.43 23.57 19.14
C THR A 26 21.51 22.07 18.84
N LEU A 27 21.03 21.22 19.77
CA LEU A 27 20.92 19.78 19.55
C LEU A 27 19.89 19.45 18.45
N SER A 28 18.76 20.17 18.39
CA SER A 28 17.77 19.97 17.32
C SER A 28 18.29 20.37 15.94
N ALA A 29 19.11 21.43 15.86
CA ALA A 29 19.72 21.91 14.62
C ALA A 29 20.83 20.98 14.11
N ASN A 30 21.67 20.48 15.02
CA ASN A 30 22.71 19.49 14.70
C ASN A 30 22.10 18.12 14.35
N HIS A 31 20.96 17.78 14.94
CA HIS A 31 20.24 16.54 14.62
C HIS A 31 19.50 16.60 13.28
N ARG A 32 18.89 17.74 12.91
CA ARG A 32 18.38 17.95 11.54
C ARG A 32 19.50 17.76 10.52
N LYS A 33 20.66 18.38 10.74
CA LYS A 33 21.85 18.15 9.91
C LYS A 33 22.32 16.70 9.90
N SER A 34 22.13 15.92 10.96
CA SER A 34 22.51 14.49 11.00
C SER A 34 21.51 13.58 10.28
N ILE A 35 20.22 13.92 10.27
CA ILE A 35 19.18 13.21 9.51
C ILE A 35 19.28 13.57 8.02
N ASP A 36 19.51 14.85 7.71
CA ASP A 36 19.74 15.33 6.34
C ASP A 36 21.05 14.78 5.74
N ASN A 37 22.01 14.37 6.58
CA ASN A 37 23.28 13.74 6.18
C ASN A 37 23.29 12.19 6.30
N LEU A 38 22.21 11.53 6.73
CA LEU A 38 21.99 10.11 6.38
C LEU A 38 21.57 10.10 4.90
N THR A 39 22.60 10.28 4.08
CA THR A 39 22.54 10.97 2.81
C THR A 39 21.58 10.35 1.80
N MET A 40 21.06 11.20 0.92
CA MET A 40 20.57 10.87 -0.42
C MET A 40 21.40 9.77 -1.11
N GLN A 41 22.71 9.68 -0.88
CA GLN A 41 23.57 8.57 -1.33
C GLN A 41 23.23 7.20 -0.73
N GLN A 42 22.90 7.11 0.57
CA GLN A 42 22.47 5.86 1.22
C GLN A 42 21.03 5.47 0.84
N GLN A 43 20.18 6.44 0.50
CA GLN A 43 18.82 6.17 -0.02
C GLN A 43 18.85 5.80 -1.52
N CYS A 44 19.63 6.51 -2.33
CA CYS A 44 19.95 6.13 -3.71
C CYS A 44 20.67 4.79 -3.78
N SER A 45 21.53 4.43 -2.81
CA SER A 45 22.13 3.08 -2.76
C SER A 45 21.09 2.00 -2.49
N ARG A 46 19.99 2.29 -1.77
CA ARG A 46 18.90 1.33 -1.54
C ARG A 46 18.06 1.09 -2.80
N LEU A 47 17.75 2.14 -3.57
CA LEU A 47 17.15 2.00 -4.91
C LEU A 47 18.12 1.30 -5.88
N SER A 48 19.42 1.62 -5.81
CA SER A 48 20.47 0.96 -6.57
C SER A 48 20.54 -0.54 -6.28
N ASN A 49 20.38 -0.98 -5.02
CA ASN A 49 20.37 -2.41 -4.68
C ASN A 49 19.22 -3.17 -5.35
N VAL A 50 18.04 -2.56 -5.45
CA VAL A 50 16.91 -3.17 -6.18
C VAL A 50 17.21 -3.32 -7.67
N LEU A 51 18.07 -2.46 -8.22
CA LEU A 51 18.44 -2.50 -9.63
C LEU A 51 19.68 -3.31 -9.92
N GLU A 52 20.57 -3.49 -8.96
CA GLU A 52 21.59 -4.55 -8.99
C GLU A 52 20.91 -5.93 -9.01
N SER A 53 19.81 -6.13 -8.28
CA SER A 53 18.97 -7.33 -8.43
C SER A 53 18.38 -7.46 -9.85
N ILE A 54 18.06 -6.35 -10.52
CA ILE A 54 17.54 -6.34 -11.91
C ILE A 54 18.66 -6.59 -12.93
N LYS A 55 19.86 -6.04 -12.72
CA LYS A 55 21.08 -6.38 -13.48
C LYS A 55 21.38 -7.87 -13.40
N ALA A 56 21.26 -8.46 -12.21
CA ALA A 56 21.47 -9.89 -12.01
C ALA A 56 20.50 -10.76 -12.84
N LEU A 57 19.31 -10.24 -13.20
CA LEU A 57 18.38 -10.94 -14.09
C LEU A 57 18.89 -11.03 -15.54
N SER A 58 19.99 -10.36 -15.91
CA SER A 58 20.57 -10.35 -17.27
C SER A 58 19.62 -9.81 -18.36
N ILE A 59 18.53 -9.13 -17.96
CA ILE A 59 17.46 -8.68 -18.87
C ILE A 59 17.82 -7.37 -19.58
N VAL A 60 18.80 -6.64 -19.08
CA VAL A 60 19.15 -5.32 -19.61
C VAL A 60 20.07 -5.48 -20.82
N GLU A 61 19.49 -5.63 -22.01
CA GLU A 61 20.17 -5.34 -23.28
C GLU A 61 20.78 -3.93 -23.23
N ASN A 62 21.81 -3.64 -24.06
CA ASN A 62 22.51 -2.35 -24.22
C ASN A 62 21.57 -1.19 -24.61
N THR A 63 20.66 -0.84 -23.73
CA THR A 63 19.69 0.24 -23.86
C THR A 63 20.17 1.37 -22.96
N SER A 64 20.35 2.54 -23.56
CA SER A 64 20.91 3.71 -22.86
C SER A 64 19.97 4.27 -21.82
N GLU A 65 18.66 3.97 -21.91
CA GLU A 65 17.71 4.40 -20.90
C GLU A 65 16.51 3.45 -20.72
N ILE A 66 16.12 3.30 -19.45
CA ILE A 66 15.14 2.35 -18.94
C ILE A 66 14.12 3.09 -18.08
N LYS A 67 12.84 2.80 -18.27
CA LYS A 67 11.73 3.33 -17.48
C LYS A 67 11.16 2.25 -16.57
N ILE A 68 11.16 2.47 -15.25
CA ILE A 68 10.44 1.61 -14.31
C ILE A 68 9.06 2.20 -14.10
N ALA A 69 8.02 1.53 -14.58
CA ALA A 69 6.65 2.01 -14.44
C ALA A 69 5.98 1.37 -13.22
N ALA A 70 5.47 2.25 -12.36
CA ALA A 70 4.74 2.04 -11.12
C ALA A 70 5.61 1.61 -9.93
N LEU A 71 5.97 2.63 -9.14
CA LEU A 71 6.34 2.54 -7.73
C LEU A 71 5.10 2.79 -6.86
N ALA A 72 4.58 1.76 -6.21
CA ALA A 72 3.41 1.91 -5.35
C ALA A 72 3.80 2.14 -3.89
N LEU A 73 3.62 3.37 -3.41
CA LEU A 73 3.93 3.78 -2.05
C LEU A 73 2.79 3.44 -1.10
N GLN A 74 3.09 2.72 -0.02
CA GLN A 74 2.10 2.43 1.02
C GLN A 74 2.57 2.85 2.39
N LEU A 75 1.68 3.48 3.16
CA LEU A 75 1.78 3.63 4.60
C LEU A 75 1.17 2.42 5.31
N LEU A 76 1.88 1.90 6.28
CA LEU A 76 1.41 0.84 7.15
C LEU A 76 1.40 1.32 8.59
N SER A 77 0.21 1.52 9.17
CA SER A 77 0.07 1.74 10.60
C SER A 77 -0.13 0.41 11.34
N ASN A 78 0.79 0.11 12.25
CA ASN A 78 0.70 -1.10 13.06
C ASN A 78 0.65 -0.72 14.54
N GLN A 79 -0.44 -1.07 15.23
CA GLN A 79 -0.52 -0.91 16.68
C GLN A 79 0.12 -2.10 17.39
N THR A 80 1.42 -2.04 17.70
CA THR A 80 2.03 -3.07 18.54
C THR A 80 1.86 -2.74 20.01
N LYS A 81 1.46 -3.73 20.83
CA LYS A 81 1.56 -3.64 22.29
C LYS A 81 3.04 -3.80 22.68
N GLN A 82 3.87 -2.78 22.51
CA GLN A 82 5.23 -2.73 23.08
C GLN A 82 5.21 -2.57 24.63
N ARG A 83 4.37 -3.35 25.31
CA ARG A 83 4.17 -3.25 26.77
C ARG A 83 5.34 -3.79 27.58
N GLU A 84 6.21 -4.62 26.99
CA GLU A 84 7.33 -5.24 27.72
C GLU A 84 8.67 -4.51 27.52
N ILE A 85 8.97 -4.03 26.32
CA ILE A 85 10.20 -3.25 26.07
C ILE A 85 10.19 -1.97 26.90
N ALA A 86 9.07 -1.25 26.92
CA ALA A 86 8.90 -0.05 27.76
C ALA A 86 8.96 -0.31 29.28
N LYS A 87 8.86 -1.57 29.73
CA LYS A 87 9.07 -1.95 31.14
C LYS A 87 10.54 -2.23 31.46
N VAL A 88 11.31 -2.78 30.52
CA VAL A 88 12.73 -3.13 30.72
C VAL A 88 13.66 -1.94 30.47
N SER A 89 13.27 -1.01 29.61
CA SER A 89 14.14 0.09 29.12
C SER A 89 13.78 1.48 29.66
N LYS A 90 13.13 1.52 30.83
CA LYS A 90 12.71 2.77 31.48
C LYS A 90 13.85 3.63 32.05
N SER A 91 15.11 3.21 31.96
CA SER A 91 16.20 3.85 32.73
C SER A 91 17.30 4.57 31.95
N VAL A 92 17.48 4.45 30.62
CA VAL A 92 18.64 5.13 29.99
C VAL A 92 18.45 5.62 28.55
N VAL A 93 17.62 4.98 27.70
CA VAL A 93 17.63 5.26 26.25
C VAL A 93 16.49 6.18 25.79
N TYR A 94 15.33 6.15 26.43
CA TYR A 94 14.15 6.91 25.97
C TYR A 94 14.12 8.39 26.41
N ASP A 95 14.99 8.81 27.33
CA ASP A 95 14.99 10.18 27.88
C ASP A 95 15.75 11.20 27.01
N LYS A 96 16.55 10.75 26.03
CA LYS A 96 17.33 11.65 25.15
C LYS A 96 16.57 12.13 23.91
N PHE A 97 15.35 11.66 23.73
CA PHE A 97 14.46 12.04 22.64
C PHE A 97 13.25 12.76 23.23
N SER A 98 13.40 14.06 23.50
CA SER A 98 12.39 14.92 24.15
C SER A 98 11.11 15.17 23.31
N GLY A 99 10.99 14.58 22.12
CA GLY A 99 9.73 14.50 21.38
C GLY A 99 9.03 13.19 21.72
N GLN A 100 7.74 13.23 22.09
CA GLN A 100 6.92 12.04 22.36
C GLN A 100 6.86 11.11 21.13
N PHE A 101 7.82 10.21 20.98
CA PHE A 101 7.74 9.12 20.02
C PHE A 101 6.60 8.18 20.45
N ASP A 102 5.64 7.94 19.55
CA ASP A 102 4.65 6.91 19.80
C ASP A 102 5.21 5.54 19.41
N THR A 103 5.82 4.87 20.37
CA THR A 103 6.33 3.50 20.21
C THR A 103 5.24 2.45 20.01
N LYS A 104 3.96 2.84 20.13
CA LYS A 104 2.83 1.95 19.87
C LYS A 104 2.50 1.84 18.40
N SER A 105 3.04 2.70 17.54
CA SER A 105 2.69 2.72 16.13
C SER A 105 3.91 2.88 15.25
N PHE A 106 4.02 2.00 14.27
CA PHE A 106 4.94 2.17 13.16
C PHE A 106 4.19 2.66 11.94
N ILE A 107 4.88 3.46 11.14
CA ILE A 107 4.57 3.86 9.79
C ILE A 107 5.67 3.23 8.93
N LEU A 108 5.34 2.18 8.18
CA LEU A 108 6.27 1.62 7.19
C LEU A 108 5.90 2.11 5.81
N PHE A 109 6.88 2.66 5.10
CA PHE A 109 6.78 3.00 3.69
C PHE A 109 7.45 1.95 2.83
N CYS A 110 6.69 1.35 1.93
CA CYS A 110 7.20 0.39 0.97
C CYS A 110 7.01 0.87 -0.46
N PHE A 111 7.79 0.31 -1.38
CA PHE A 111 7.53 0.39 -2.81
C PHE A 111 7.42 -0.98 -3.46
N ARG A 112 6.88 -1.06 -4.67
CA ARG A 112 6.91 -2.27 -5.48
C ARG A 112 7.24 -1.90 -6.92
N PRO A 113 8.26 -2.52 -7.55
CA PRO A 113 8.44 -2.42 -9.00
C PRO A 113 7.39 -3.28 -9.70
N VAL A 114 6.67 -2.73 -10.69
CA VAL A 114 5.64 -3.47 -11.44
C VAL A 114 6.17 -3.92 -12.80
N LYS A 115 6.75 -3.01 -13.57
CA LYS A 115 7.31 -3.31 -14.90
C LYS A 115 8.49 -2.40 -15.23
N ILE A 116 9.31 -2.88 -16.15
CA ILE A 116 10.44 -2.18 -16.72
C ILE A 116 10.19 -2.10 -18.22
N ILE A 117 10.31 -0.91 -18.78
CA ILE A 117 10.05 -0.59 -20.18
C ILE A 117 11.30 0.07 -20.74
N SER A 118 11.70 -0.29 -21.95
CA SER A 118 12.76 0.41 -22.68
C SER A 118 12.28 1.79 -23.13
N ASN A 119 13.21 2.62 -23.60
CA ASN A 119 12.87 3.86 -24.30
C ASN A 119 11.98 3.68 -25.53
N SER A 120 12.07 2.53 -26.21
CA SER A 120 11.20 2.22 -27.35
C SER A 120 9.77 1.82 -26.96
N GLY A 121 9.46 1.79 -25.65
CA GLY A 121 8.15 1.34 -25.16
C GLY A 121 8.03 -0.18 -25.03
N ARG A 122 9.09 -0.94 -25.31
CA ARG A 122 9.11 -2.41 -25.18
C ARG A 122 9.18 -2.79 -23.70
N GLU A 123 8.28 -3.65 -23.24
CA GLU A 123 8.35 -4.24 -21.90
C GLU A 123 9.57 -5.17 -21.83
N LEU A 124 10.54 -4.83 -20.98
CA LEU A 124 11.76 -5.62 -20.74
C LEU A 124 11.52 -6.64 -19.63
N TRP A 125 10.81 -6.23 -18.59
CA TRP A 125 10.49 -7.10 -17.45
C TRP A 125 9.17 -6.68 -16.84
N LYS A 126 8.46 -7.65 -16.29
CA LYS A 126 7.24 -7.44 -15.52
C LYS A 126 7.20 -8.41 -14.37
N ILE A 127 6.78 -7.93 -13.21
CA ILE A 127 6.57 -8.82 -12.08
C ILE A 127 5.45 -9.82 -12.40
N THR A 128 5.76 -11.11 -12.36
CA THR A 128 4.81 -12.19 -12.65
C THR A 128 3.75 -12.32 -11.56
N LEU A 129 4.16 -12.17 -10.30
CA LEU A 129 3.29 -12.28 -9.14
C LEU A 129 3.35 -11.00 -8.30
N PRO A 130 2.70 -9.92 -8.75
CA PRO A 130 2.66 -8.70 -7.96
C PRO A 130 2.05 -8.98 -6.57
N ILE A 131 1.15 -9.98 -6.43
CA ILE A 131 0.45 -10.35 -5.18
C ILE A 131 1.31 -10.78 -4.02
N LEU A 132 2.57 -11.15 -4.25
CA LEU A 132 3.38 -11.60 -3.15
C LEU A 132 3.71 -10.41 -2.25
N PRO A 133 3.58 -10.55 -0.91
CA PRO A 133 4.08 -9.54 0.02
C PRO A 133 5.53 -9.21 -0.35
N PHE A 134 6.37 -10.21 -0.56
CA PHE A 134 7.78 -10.09 -0.89
C PHE A 134 8.10 -9.26 -2.16
N ALA A 135 7.11 -8.94 -2.99
CA ALA A 135 7.27 -7.97 -4.07
C ALA A 135 7.44 -6.52 -3.59
N GLN A 136 7.16 -6.22 -2.33
CA GLN A 136 7.27 -4.88 -1.75
C GLN A 136 8.61 -4.70 -1.04
N ARG A 137 9.30 -3.60 -1.30
CA ARG A 137 10.59 -3.25 -0.73
C ARG A 137 10.40 -2.14 0.32
N PRO A 138 10.92 -2.29 1.54
CA PRO A 138 10.84 -1.23 2.54
C PRO A 138 11.77 -0.07 2.14
N ILE A 139 11.28 1.16 2.19
CA ILE A 139 12.08 2.38 2.00
C ILE A 139 12.56 2.87 3.37
N PHE A 140 11.60 3.13 4.26
CA PHE A 140 11.86 3.61 5.61
C PHE A 140 10.74 3.25 6.58
N LEU A 141 11.10 3.20 7.86
CA LEU A 141 10.22 2.89 8.99
C LEU A 141 10.26 4.06 9.96
N LEU A 142 9.09 4.56 10.35
CA LEU A 142 8.93 5.65 11.29
C LEU A 142 8.10 5.19 12.50
N ALA A 143 8.60 5.36 13.73
CA ALA A 143 7.79 5.15 14.93
C ALA A 143 6.94 6.41 15.21
N ALA A 144 5.74 6.43 14.64
CA ALA A 144 4.80 7.51 14.80
C ALA A 144 3.35 7.04 14.61
N LYS A 145 2.42 7.81 15.18
CA LYS A 145 0.99 7.64 14.87
C LYS A 145 0.71 8.10 13.45
N GLU A 146 -0.21 7.38 12.82
CA GLU A 146 -0.85 7.80 11.59
C GLU A 146 -1.79 8.99 11.84
N ASN A 147 -1.25 10.20 11.68
CA ASN A 147 -1.98 11.47 11.73
C ASN A 147 -1.51 12.39 10.60
N GLU A 148 -2.31 13.41 10.30
CA GLU A 148 -2.07 14.33 9.19
C GLU A 148 -0.69 14.99 9.23
N ALA A 149 -0.25 15.46 10.40
CA ALA A 149 1.04 16.12 10.54
C ALA A 149 2.21 15.18 10.21
N ASN A 150 2.19 13.95 10.74
CA ASN A 150 3.24 12.96 10.49
C ASN A 150 3.23 12.50 9.03
N ILE A 151 2.04 12.29 8.45
CA ILE A 151 1.90 11.85 7.06
C ILE A 151 2.38 12.94 6.10
N LYS A 152 1.94 14.19 6.29
CA LYS A 152 2.37 15.33 5.46
C LYS A 152 3.88 15.51 5.57
N ARG A 153 4.44 15.49 6.78
CA ARG A 153 5.89 15.54 6.99
C ARG A 153 6.62 14.43 6.22
N CYS A 154 6.18 13.17 6.32
CA CYS A 154 6.79 12.09 5.55
C CYS A 154 6.67 12.29 4.04
N MET A 155 5.49 12.71 3.57
CA MET A 155 5.26 12.87 2.14
C MET A 155 6.04 14.03 1.56
N ASP A 156 6.05 15.19 2.23
CA ASP A 156 6.69 16.40 1.75
C ASP A 156 8.21 16.32 1.90
N ASP A 157 8.71 15.93 3.07
CA ASP A 157 10.15 15.96 3.35
C ASP A 157 10.89 14.81 2.64
N LEU A 158 10.31 13.61 2.62
CA LEU A 158 11.01 12.40 2.17
C LEU A 158 10.55 11.98 0.78
N ILE A 159 9.25 11.78 0.59
CA ILE A 159 8.77 11.10 -0.61
C ILE A 159 8.69 12.02 -1.82
N ASN A 160 8.15 13.22 -1.69
CA ASN A 160 7.95 14.13 -2.82
C ASN A 160 9.32 14.55 -3.38
N THR A 161 10.21 15.01 -2.51
CA THR A 161 11.59 15.38 -2.87
C THR A 161 12.32 14.24 -3.59
N ASP A 162 12.35 13.03 -3.01
CA ASP A 162 13.04 11.90 -3.62
C ASP A 162 12.34 11.43 -4.90
N THR A 163 11.01 11.44 -4.93
CA THR A 163 10.22 11.02 -6.10
C THR A 163 10.45 11.96 -7.28
N ASP A 164 10.44 13.27 -7.03
CA ASP A 164 10.61 14.27 -8.08
C ASP A 164 12.05 14.26 -8.61
N LEU A 165 13.05 14.06 -7.74
CA LEU A 165 14.44 13.88 -8.14
C LEU A 165 14.61 12.63 -9.03
N VAL A 166 14.14 11.47 -8.56
CA VAL A 166 14.26 10.20 -9.31
C VAL A 166 13.44 10.24 -10.62
N ARG A 167 12.32 10.96 -10.65
CA ARG A 167 11.51 11.13 -11.87
C ARG A 167 12.17 12.05 -12.88
N SER A 168 12.73 13.19 -12.43
CA SER A 168 13.27 14.23 -13.31
C SER A 168 14.70 13.92 -13.77
N GLU A 169 15.58 13.58 -12.84
CA GLU A 169 17.00 13.34 -13.11
C GLU A 169 17.26 11.86 -13.46
N GLY A 170 16.43 10.96 -12.95
CA GLY A 170 16.75 9.53 -12.97
C GLY A 170 17.97 9.23 -12.12
N PHE A 171 18.62 8.11 -12.38
CA PHE A 171 19.94 7.79 -11.85
C PHE A 171 20.68 6.87 -12.82
N THR A 172 22.00 6.77 -12.69
CA THR A 172 22.84 5.96 -13.57
C THR A 172 23.05 4.55 -13.01
N LEU A 173 22.76 3.53 -13.81
CA LEU A 173 22.95 2.12 -13.52
C LEU A 173 24.20 1.60 -14.26
N GLY A 174 25.37 1.68 -13.63
CA GLY A 174 26.64 1.44 -14.33
C GLY A 174 27.08 2.67 -15.14
N PRO A 175 28.08 2.52 -16.04
CA PRO A 175 28.71 3.67 -16.71
C PRO A 175 27.78 4.42 -17.68
N ASP A 176 26.88 3.70 -18.38
CA ASP A 176 26.19 4.25 -19.57
C ASP A 176 24.66 4.07 -19.59
N GLN A 177 24.03 3.61 -18.50
CA GLN A 177 22.58 3.38 -18.47
C GLN A 177 21.90 4.39 -17.55
N GLN A 178 21.02 5.23 -18.08
CA GLN A 178 20.18 6.12 -17.29
C GLN A 178 18.83 5.46 -17.01
N VAL A 179 18.43 5.41 -15.75
CA VAL A 179 17.14 4.83 -15.36
C VAL A 179 16.25 5.94 -14.84
N ARG A 180 15.05 6.04 -15.40
CA ARG A 180 13.98 6.92 -14.90
C ARG A 180 12.89 6.07 -14.24
N VAL A 181 12.32 6.58 -13.15
CA VAL A 181 11.25 5.87 -12.43
C VAL A 181 9.98 6.69 -12.49
N ASP A 182 8.89 6.03 -12.87
CA ASP A 182 7.56 6.58 -12.75
C ASP A 182 6.82 5.99 -11.55
N ILE A 183 6.43 6.89 -10.65
CA ILE A 183 5.93 6.58 -9.31
C ILE A 183 4.41 6.79 -9.28
N VAL A 184 3.67 5.72 -8.98
CA VAL A 184 2.20 5.72 -8.95
C VAL A 184 1.71 5.41 -7.54
N ARG A 185 1.12 6.40 -6.88
CA ARG A 185 0.62 6.32 -5.49
C ARG A 185 -0.74 5.60 -5.40
N SER A 186 -0.75 4.33 -5.81
CA SER A 186 -1.97 3.50 -5.87
C SER A 186 -2.27 2.72 -4.58
N MET A 187 -1.30 2.60 -3.68
CA MET A 187 -1.39 1.77 -2.47
C MET A 187 -1.68 2.59 -1.21
N LEU A 188 -2.52 3.60 -1.36
CA LEU A 188 -3.03 4.42 -0.27
C LEU A 188 -4.42 3.92 0.10
N ASP A 189 -4.68 3.72 1.39
CA ASP A 189 -6.03 3.45 1.84
C ASP A 189 -6.90 4.72 1.73
N GLY A 190 -8.22 4.56 1.88
CA GLY A 190 -9.15 5.69 1.78
C GLY A 190 -8.87 6.82 2.79
N LYS A 191 -8.34 6.47 3.97
CA LYS A 191 -8.02 7.43 5.03
C LYS A 191 -6.78 8.26 4.67
N MET A 192 -5.72 7.61 4.19
CA MET A 192 -4.49 8.25 3.72
C MET A 192 -4.74 9.13 2.53
N ALA A 193 -5.43 8.60 1.54
CA ALA A 193 -5.75 9.40 0.38
C ALA A 193 -6.64 10.60 0.75
N GLY A 194 -7.47 10.49 1.81
CA GLY A 194 -8.25 11.61 2.35
C GLY A 194 -7.37 12.68 3.02
N ILE A 195 -6.45 12.24 3.89
CA ILE A 195 -5.47 13.12 4.53
C ILE A 195 -4.61 13.86 3.50
N LEU A 196 -4.16 13.18 2.44
CA LEU A 196 -3.30 13.76 1.41
C LEU A 196 -4.04 14.68 0.45
N SER A 197 -5.28 14.36 0.11
CA SER A 197 -6.11 15.24 -0.74
C SER A 197 -6.72 16.41 0.02
N GLY A 198 -6.66 16.41 1.36
CA GLY A 198 -7.44 17.31 2.22
C GLY A 198 -8.94 17.03 2.17
N ALA A 199 -9.38 16.02 1.41
CA ALA A 199 -10.76 15.61 1.32
C ALA A 199 -11.11 14.77 2.56
N GLY A 200 -12.10 15.19 3.33
CA GLY A 200 -12.62 14.40 4.45
C GLY A 200 -13.05 13.00 3.99
N GLY A 201 -13.02 12.01 4.90
CA GLY A 201 -13.31 10.60 4.56
C GLY A 201 -14.70 10.31 3.97
N ALA A 202 -15.58 11.31 3.87
CA ALA A 202 -16.92 11.20 3.33
C ALA A 202 -17.08 11.73 1.88
N SER A 203 -16.00 12.20 1.23
CA SER A 203 -16.05 12.71 -0.15
C SER A 203 -15.22 11.92 -1.16
N CYS A 204 -15.68 11.86 -2.41
CA CYS A 204 -14.90 11.28 -3.52
C CYS A 204 -13.62 12.09 -3.74
N GLN A 205 -12.47 11.44 -3.75
CA GLN A 205 -11.17 12.08 -3.97
C GLN A 205 -10.91 12.46 -5.42
N LEU A 206 -11.72 11.96 -6.36
CA LEU A 206 -11.62 12.29 -7.78
C LEU A 206 -12.58 13.43 -8.17
N CYS A 207 -13.78 13.51 -7.55
CA CYS A 207 -14.83 14.44 -7.99
C CYS A 207 -15.57 15.21 -6.86
N THR A 208 -15.18 15.05 -5.59
CA THR A 208 -15.67 15.81 -4.41
C THR A 208 -17.13 15.59 -3.91
N ALA A 209 -17.90 14.64 -4.46
CA ALA A 209 -19.30 14.37 -4.04
C ALA A 209 -19.46 13.87 -2.57
N THR A 210 -20.58 14.20 -1.88
CA THR A 210 -20.87 13.90 -0.43
C THR A 210 -22.19 13.12 -0.17
N HIS A 211 -22.50 12.78 1.10
CA HIS A 211 -23.14 11.51 1.51
C HIS A 211 -24.52 11.54 2.25
N LYS A 212 -25.29 12.62 2.21
CA LYS A 212 -26.51 12.85 3.03
C LYS A 212 -27.76 12.78 2.13
N GLU A 213 -28.88 12.06 2.33
CA GLU A 213 -29.59 11.46 3.47
C GLU A 213 -30.48 10.28 2.98
N LEU A 214 -31.15 9.59 3.92
CA LEU A 214 -32.46 8.90 3.81
C LEU A 214 -32.59 7.37 3.58
N SER A 215 -33.69 6.86 4.15
CA SER A 215 -34.04 5.48 4.46
C SER A 215 -35.48 5.14 4.08
N ASP A 216 -35.76 3.83 4.14
CA ASP A 216 -37.03 3.10 4.16
C ASP A 216 -37.68 2.79 2.82
N LEU A 217 -37.46 1.56 2.31
CA LEU A 217 -38.04 1.16 1.04
C LEU A 217 -38.48 -0.30 0.88
N GLU A 218 -39.56 -0.40 0.11
CA GLU A 218 -40.52 -1.50 -0.08
C GLU A 218 -40.03 -2.66 -0.96
N THR A 219 -40.93 -3.63 -1.18
CA THR A 219 -40.70 -4.98 -1.70
C THR A 219 -40.22 -5.07 -3.16
N GLU A 220 -40.42 -4.03 -4.00
CA GLU A 220 -39.93 -3.99 -5.39
C GLU A 220 -38.40 -3.82 -5.48
N HIS A 221 -37.80 -3.15 -4.50
CA HIS A 221 -36.35 -2.93 -4.43
C HIS A 221 -35.57 -4.24 -4.32
N LYS A 222 -36.17 -5.33 -3.86
CA LYS A 222 -35.50 -6.63 -3.74
C LYS A 222 -34.96 -7.14 -5.08
N LYS A 223 -35.70 -6.91 -6.18
CA LYS A 223 -35.25 -7.28 -7.53
C LYS A 223 -34.09 -6.41 -7.99
N HIS A 224 -34.17 -5.10 -7.79
CA HIS A 224 -33.08 -4.17 -8.10
C HIS A 224 -31.84 -4.45 -7.26
N PHE A 225 -31.98 -4.71 -5.96
CA PHE A 225 -30.88 -5.10 -5.07
C PHE A 225 -30.22 -6.40 -5.51
N GLN A 226 -30.98 -7.42 -5.92
CA GLN A 226 -30.39 -8.66 -6.42
C GLN A 226 -29.58 -8.41 -7.70
N LYS A 227 -30.11 -7.63 -8.64
CA LYS A 227 -29.39 -7.23 -9.86
C LYS A 227 -28.12 -6.46 -9.52
N LEU A 228 -28.22 -5.42 -8.68
CA LEU A 228 -27.08 -4.61 -8.22
C LEU A 228 -26.03 -5.47 -7.53
N HIS A 229 -26.42 -6.34 -6.60
CA HIS A 229 -25.48 -7.22 -5.90
C HIS A 229 -24.73 -8.15 -6.87
N MET A 230 -25.44 -8.75 -7.84
CA MET A 230 -24.81 -9.59 -8.87
C MET A 230 -23.80 -8.81 -9.71
N HIS A 231 -24.18 -7.63 -10.21
CA HIS A 231 -23.34 -6.85 -11.11
C HIS A 231 -22.16 -6.22 -10.36
N LEU A 232 -22.37 -5.69 -9.16
CA LEU A 232 -21.27 -5.22 -8.30
C LEU A 232 -20.31 -6.35 -7.94
N SER A 233 -20.82 -7.56 -7.70
CA SER A 233 -19.95 -8.72 -7.50
C SER A 233 -19.14 -9.06 -8.76
N ALA A 234 -19.71 -8.93 -9.95
CA ALA A 234 -19.00 -9.14 -11.21
C ALA A 234 -17.92 -8.06 -11.41
N ILE A 235 -18.28 -6.78 -11.24
CA ILE A 235 -17.39 -5.62 -11.33
C ILE A 235 -16.20 -5.78 -10.38
N LEU A 236 -16.44 -6.07 -9.10
CA LEU A 236 -15.39 -6.26 -8.11
C LEU A 236 -14.50 -7.47 -8.44
N ARG A 237 -15.05 -8.54 -9.01
CA ARG A 237 -14.25 -9.69 -9.47
C ARG A 237 -13.35 -9.33 -10.63
N ILE A 238 -13.84 -8.54 -11.58
CA ILE A 238 -13.10 -8.08 -12.76
C ILE A 238 -11.96 -7.15 -12.34
N ILE A 239 -12.27 -6.13 -11.54
CA ILE A 239 -11.27 -5.22 -10.96
C ILE A 239 -10.21 -6.01 -10.18
N ASN A 240 -10.62 -7.00 -9.38
CA ASN A 240 -9.70 -7.85 -8.62
C ASN A 240 -9.22 -9.10 -9.38
N SER A 241 -9.11 -9.02 -10.70
CA SER A 241 -8.55 -10.08 -11.55
C SER A 241 -7.22 -9.67 -12.19
N TYR A 242 -6.57 -10.65 -12.83
CA TYR A 242 -5.43 -10.45 -13.73
C TYR A 242 -5.79 -10.67 -15.20
N ARG A 243 -7.08 -10.88 -15.47
CA ARG A 243 -7.58 -11.29 -16.78
C ARG A 243 -7.58 -10.09 -17.71
N ILE A 244 -7.57 -10.40 -19.01
CA ILE A 244 -7.71 -9.37 -20.03
C ILE A 244 -9.17 -8.92 -20.08
N ILE A 245 -9.43 -7.63 -19.92
CA ILE A 245 -10.77 -7.05 -19.80
C ILE A 245 -11.06 -6.25 -21.07
N ASN A 246 -12.27 -6.43 -21.63
CA ASN A 246 -12.81 -5.48 -22.59
C ASN A 246 -13.24 -4.22 -21.83
N THR A 247 -12.42 -3.17 -21.85
CA THR A 247 -12.62 -1.96 -21.05
C THR A 247 -13.89 -1.20 -21.42
N GLU A 248 -14.27 -1.17 -22.70
CA GLU A 248 -15.47 -0.49 -23.20
C GLU A 248 -16.73 -1.15 -22.65
N VAL A 249 -16.88 -2.47 -22.81
CA VAL A 249 -18.04 -3.22 -22.29
C VAL A 249 -18.09 -3.17 -20.76
N PHE A 250 -16.93 -3.09 -20.11
CA PHE A 250 -16.85 -2.90 -18.66
C PHE A 250 -17.30 -1.49 -18.23
N GLY A 251 -16.95 -0.45 -18.98
CA GLY A 251 -17.41 0.92 -18.79
C GLY A 251 -18.93 1.05 -18.94
N ASP A 252 -19.49 0.44 -19.99
CA ASP A 252 -20.94 0.35 -20.21
C ASP A 252 -21.64 -0.31 -19.02
N LEU A 253 -21.14 -1.45 -18.54
CA LEU A 253 -21.69 -2.14 -17.37
C LEU A 253 -21.68 -1.24 -16.12
N CYS A 254 -20.58 -0.52 -15.89
CA CYS A 254 -20.46 0.37 -14.73
C CYS A 254 -21.43 1.55 -14.83
N THR A 255 -21.58 2.13 -16.01
CA THR A 255 -22.53 3.21 -16.30
C THR A 255 -23.97 2.75 -16.12
N ASP A 256 -24.34 1.58 -16.66
CA ASP A 256 -25.65 0.98 -16.50
C ASP A 256 -26.01 0.77 -15.03
N ILE A 257 -25.05 0.31 -14.23
CA ILE A 257 -25.24 0.11 -12.80
C ILE A 257 -25.31 1.43 -12.04
N TYR A 258 -24.54 2.43 -12.44
CA TYR A 258 -24.64 3.77 -11.89
C TYR A 258 -26.04 4.35 -12.12
N LEU A 259 -26.53 4.32 -13.36
CA LEU A 259 -27.86 4.79 -13.73
C LEU A 259 -28.96 3.99 -13.02
N LEU A 260 -28.82 2.66 -12.92
CA LEU A 260 -29.76 1.82 -12.18
C LEU A 260 -29.88 2.24 -10.71
N ILE A 261 -28.76 2.57 -10.04
CA ILE A 261 -28.79 3.05 -8.65
C ILE A 261 -29.52 4.39 -8.59
N VAL A 262 -29.19 5.34 -9.47
CA VAL A 262 -29.80 6.67 -9.47
C VAL A 262 -31.32 6.59 -9.73
N ASP A 263 -31.74 5.79 -10.70
CA ASP A 263 -33.14 5.68 -11.11
C ASP A 263 -33.99 4.85 -10.13
N SER A 264 -33.46 3.70 -9.69
CA SER A 264 -34.22 2.74 -8.87
C SER A 264 -34.07 2.95 -7.37
N LEU A 265 -33.00 3.64 -6.96
CA LEU A 265 -32.69 3.90 -5.56
C LEU A 265 -32.31 5.38 -5.36
N PRO A 266 -33.20 6.34 -5.68
CA PRO A 266 -32.89 7.77 -5.63
C PRO A 266 -32.53 8.30 -4.23
N TRP A 267 -32.81 7.51 -3.20
CA TRP A 267 -32.47 7.72 -1.80
C TRP A 267 -31.07 7.19 -1.43
N VAL A 268 -30.46 6.33 -2.25
CA VAL A 268 -29.12 5.78 -1.99
C VAL A 268 -28.07 6.80 -2.39
N ASN A 269 -27.33 7.27 -1.38
CA ASN A 269 -26.13 8.04 -1.62
C ASN A 269 -25.00 7.12 -2.10
N ILE A 270 -24.52 7.38 -3.31
CA ILE A 270 -23.39 6.65 -3.87
C ILE A 270 -22.14 7.04 -3.09
N THR A 271 -21.56 6.07 -2.40
CA THR A 271 -20.36 6.31 -1.60
C THR A 271 -19.19 6.77 -2.47
N PRO A 272 -18.25 7.58 -1.96
CA PRO A 272 -17.00 7.91 -2.63
C PRO A 272 -16.28 6.70 -3.26
N THR A 273 -16.31 5.55 -2.59
CA THR A 273 -15.70 4.31 -3.09
C THR A 273 -16.51 3.72 -4.24
N LEU A 274 -17.83 3.62 -4.08
CA LEU A 274 -18.70 3.09 -5.12
C LEU A 274 -18.73 3.98 -6.37
N HIS A 275 -18.74 5.31 -6.19
CA HIS A 275 -18.63 6.26 -7.28
C HIS A 275 -17.32 6.08 -8.04
N ARG A 276 -16.16 5.99 -7.35
CA ARG A 276 -14.89 5.69 -8.02
C ARG A 276 -14.89 4.37 -8.78
N VAL A 277 -15.54 3.35 -8.22
CA VAL A 277 -15.66 2.05 -8.86
C VAL A 277 -16.58 2.08 -10.09
N LEU A 278 -17.63 2.91 -10.12
CA LEU A 278 -18.59 2.91 -11.22
C LEU A 278 -18.34 4.01 -12.26
N ALA A 279 -17.76 5.14 -11.86
CA ALA A 279 -17.60 6.31 -12.70
C ALA A 279 -16.15 6.56 -13.14
N HIS A 280 -15.16 5.88 -12.54
CA HIS A 280 -13.75 6.11 -12.82
C HIS A 280 -12.94 4.84 -13.10
N SER A 281 -13.55 3.65 -12.98
CA SER A 281 -12.82 2.40 -13.12
C SER A 281 -12.35 2.15 -14.54
N GLU A 282 -13.10 2.59 -15.55
CA GLU A 282 -12.73 2.43 -16.95
C GLU A 282 -11.49 3.28 -17.27
N GLU A 283 -11.50 4.56 -16.92
CA GLU A 283 -10.38 5.46 -17.15
C GLU A 283 -9.13 5.01 -16.38
N ILE A 284 -9.30 4.57 -15.13
CA ILE A 284 -8.21 4.02 -14.31
C ILE A 284 -7.64 2.74 -14.96
N LEU A 285 -8.48 1.87 -15.51
CA LEU A 285 -8.02 0.67 -16.22
C LEU A 285 -7.22 1.05 -17.47
N ILE A 286 -7.74 1.97 -18.29
CA ILE A 286 -7.08 2.44 -19.51
C ILE A 286 -5.71 3.06 -19.18
N GLU A 287 -5.64 3.89 -18.14
CA GLU A 287 -4.43 4.62 -17.77
C GLU A 287 -3.37 3.71 -17.12
N PHE A 288 -3.75 2.93 -16.10
CA PHE A 288 -2.78 2.24 -15.24
C PHE A 288 -2.49 0.80 -15.65
N ASN A 289 -3.45 0.12 -16.27
CA ASN A 289 -3.31 -1.28 -16.64
C ASN A 289 -4.17 -1.62 -17.85
N PRO A 290 -3.83 -1.06 -19.03
CA PRO A 290 -4.67 -1.22 -20.21
C PRO A 290 -4.95 -2.69 -20.45
N GLU A 291 -6.23 -2.97 -20.71
CA GLU A 291 -6.74 -4.31 -20.97
C GLU A 291 -6.65 -5.29 -19.79
N ARG A 292 -6.32 -4.92 -18.55
CA ARG A 292 -6.21 -5.89 -17.43
C ARG A 292 -6.71 -5.35 -16.08
N GLY A 293 -7.24 -6.26 -15.25
CA GLY A 293 -7.74 -5.91 -13.90
C GLY A 293 -6.69 -5.26 -12.99
N LEU A 294 -7.14 -4.50 -11.99
CA LEU A 294 -6.32 -3.69 -11.09
C LEU A 294 -5.72 -4.47 -9.89
N LYS A 295 -5.86 -5.80 -9.86
CA LYS A 295 -5.38 -6.60 -8.71
C LYS A 295 -3.89 -6.39 -8.42
N SER A 296 -3.08 -6.18 -9.45
CA SER A 296 -1.66 -5.87 -9.34
C SER A 296 -1.37 -4.60 -8.52
N PHE A 297 -2.33 -3.69 -8.40
CA PHE A 297 -2.25 -2.40 -7.69
C PHE A 297 -2.93 -2.41 -6.31
N SER A 298 -3.52 -3.53 -5.90
CA SER A 298 -4.26 -3.64 -4.62
C SER A 298 -3.38 -3.43 -3.37
N GLY A 299 -4.00 -2.87 -2.32
CA GLY A 299 -3.40 -2.66 -1.00
C GLY A 299 -3.41 -3.89 -0.07
N GLU A 300 -4.08 -4.99 -0.44
CA GLU A 300 -4.25 -6.19 0.41
C GLU A 300 -2.91 -6.77 0.91
N ARG A 301 -1.87 -6.63 0.10
CA ARG A 301 -0.52 -7.17 0.36
C ARG A 301 0.14 -6.54 1.56
N SER A 302 -0.16 -5.29 1.78
CA SER A 302 0.53 -4.55 2.82
C SER A 302 -0.05 -4.91 4.18
N GLU A 303 -1.28 -5.41 4.23
CA GLU A 303 -1.79 -6.06 5.44
C GLU A 303 -1.04 -7.37 5.73
N ALA A 304 -0.58 -8.10 4.70
CA ALA A 304 0.33 -9.22 4.91
C ALA A 304 1.72 -8.75 5.39
N TRP A 305 2.19 -7.59 4.92
CA TRP A 305 3.39 -6.94 5.47
C TRP A 305 3.24 -6.54 6.92
N ASN A 306 2.10 -6.01 7.34
CA ASN A 306 1.83 -5.73 8.74
C ASN A 306 1.99 -6.99 9.60
N LYS A 307 1.52 -8.15 9.10
CA LYS A 307 1.70 -9.44 9.79
C LYS A 307 3.17 -9.86 9.83
N LEU A 308 3.90 -9.71 8.73
CA LEU A 308 5.32 -10.03 8.65
C LEU A 308 6.15 -9.12 9.57
N LEU A 309 5.91 -7.81 9.53
CA LEU A 309 6.55 -6.82 10.40
C LEU A 309 6.34 -7.15 11.87
N ARG A 310 5.11 -7.52 12.29
CA ARG A 310 4.85 -7.99 13.66
C ARG A 310 5.65 -9.24 14.02
N SER A 311 5.79 -10.18 13.07
CA SER A 311 6.56 -11.40 13.28
C SER A 311 8.05 -11.08 13.47
N ILE A 312 8.61 -10.23 12.61
CA ILE A 312 10.02 -9.83 12.65
C ILE A 312 10.30 -8.97 13.88
N GLU A 313 9.39 -8.07 14.24
CA GLU A 313 9.51 -7.26 15.46
C GLU A 313 9.76 -8.16 16.68
N ASN A 314 9.11 -9.33 16.78
CA ASN A 314 9.33 -10.26 17.90
C ASN A 314 10.71 -10.95 17.87
N LEU A 315 11.36 -11.03 16.72
CA LEU A 315 12.66 -11.68 16.53
C LEU A 315 13.83 -10.68 16.54
N ALA A 316 13.56 -9.41 16.26
CA ALA A 316 14.55 -8.34 16.20
C ALA A 316 15.14 -8.03 17.58
N ARG A 317 16.40 -7.56 17.59
CA ARG A 317 17.12 -7.18 18.82
C ARG A 317 16.30 -6.17 19.62
N LYS A 318 16.33 -6.33 20.95
CA LYS A 318 15.62 -5.48 21.93
C LYS A 318 16.56 -4.63 22.78
N SER A 319 17.82 -4.49 22.34
CA SER A 319 18.86 -3.70 23.01
C SER A 319 18.54 -2.19 22.99
N SER A 320 18.08 -1.69 21.85
CA SER A 320 17.68 -0.30 21.64
C SER A 320 16.53 -0.24 20.63
N PHE A 321 15.87 0.92 20.52
CA PHE A 321 14.85 1.13 19.49
C PHE A 321 15.49 1.13 18.10
N GLU A 322 16.66 1.75 17.97
CA GLU A 322 17.42 1.87 16.74
C GLU A 322 17.88 0.51 16.22
N ASP A 323 18.44 -0.34 17.09
CA ASP A 323 18.79 -1.73 16.74
C ASP A 323 17.56 -2.51 16.29
N ASN A 324 16.44 -2.35 17.00
CA ASN A 324 15.21 -3.04 16.66
C ASN A 324 14.67 -2.62 15.29
N ALA A 325 14.60 -1.32 15.03
CA ALA A 325 14.13 -0.76 13.78
C ALA A 325 15.06 -1.14 12.61
N MET A 326 16.38 -1.14 12.85
CA MET A 326 17.36 -1.54 11.85
C MET A 326 17.23 -3.02 11.50
N ASP A 327 17.08 -3.91 12.49
CA ASP A 327 16.84 -5.34 12.26
C ASP A 327 15.55 -5.55 11.46
N ILE A 328 14.46 -4.85 11.81
CA ILE A 328 13.20 -4.93 11.07
C ILE A 328 13.41 -4.54 9.60
N ILE A 329 14.04 -3.39 9.33
CA ILE A 329 14.28 -2.93 7.95
C ILE A 329 15.18 -3.90 7.18
N VAL A 330 16.27 -4.37 7.78
CA VAL A 330 17.21 -5.29 7.12
C VAL A 330 16.53 -6.61 6.80
N THR A 331 15.81 -7.22 7.75
CA THR A 331 15.10 -8.48 7.49
C THR A 331 14.03 -8.29 6.43
N LEU A 332 13.22 -7.23 6.49
CA LEU A 332 12.22 -6.94 5.47
C LEU A 332 12.85 -6.69 4.08
N ALA A 333 14.02 -6.06 4.02
CA ALA A 333 14.77 -5.88 2.79
C ALA A 333 15.28 -7.23 2.24
N SER A 334 15.76 -8.14 3.08
CA SER A 334 16.16 -9.48 2.66
C SER A 334 14.98 -10.32 2.16
N GLU A 335 13.87 -10.33 2.89
CA GLU A 335 12.64 -11.06 2.51
C GLU A 335 12.05 -10.56 1.18
N SER A 336 12.29 -9.30 0.84
CA SER A 336 11.78 -8.70 -0.40
C SER A 336 12.76 -8.75 -1.57
N ASP A 337 13.90 -9.43 -1.43
CA ASP A 337 14.93 -9.44 -2.46
C ASP A 337 14.52 -10.22 -3.71
N PRO A 338 14.50 -9.63 -4.94
CA PRO A 338 14.17 -10.36 -6.15
C PRO A 338 15.09 -11.56 -6.40
N VAL A 339 16.37 -11.42 -6.07
CA VAL A 339 17.38 -12.47 -6.27
C VAL A 339 17.15 -13.60 -5.28
N LEU A 340 16.78 -13.30 -4.03
CA LEU A 340 16.46 -14.37 -3.07
C LEU A 340 15.09 -14.99 -3.35
N ASN A 341 14.11 -14.17 -3.70
CA ASN A 341 12.73 -14.61 -3.97
C ASN A 341 12.63 -15.54 -5.19
N GLN A 342 13.55 -15.46 -6.15
CA GLN A 342 13.58 -16.43 -7.26
C GLN A 342 13.92 -17.86 -6.80
N PHE A 343 14.56 -18.01 -5.64
CA PHE A 343 14.89 -19.31 -5.03
C PHE A 343 13.87 -19.74 -3.98
N CYS A 344 12.97 -18.85 -3.56
CA CYS A 344 11.90 -19.20 -2.64
C CYS A 344 10.93 -20.18 -3.33
N SER A 345 10.51 -21.20 -2.61
CA SER A 345 9.56 -22.18 -3.12
C SER A 345 8.24 -21.48 -3.46
N SER A 346 7.76 -21.70 -4.69
CA SER A 346 6.44 -21.25 -5.07
C SER A 346 5.39 -21.95 -4.21
N LEU A 347 4.33 -21.22 -3.88
CA LEU A 347 3.21 -21.75 -3.10
C LEU A 347 2.54 -22.88 -3.89
N VAL A 348 2.77 -24.13 -3.50
CA VAL A 348 2.06 -25.29 -4.05
C VAL A 348 0.82 -25.53 -3.21
N CYS A 349 -0.35 -25.56 -3.85
CA CYS A 349 -1.55 -25.95 -3.15
C CYS A 349 -1.52 -27.45 -2.81
N GLU A 350 -1.58 -27.78 -1.53
CA GLU A 350 -1.60 -29.16 -1.03
C GLU A 350 -2.74 -30.00 -1.63
N LYS A 351 -3.86 -29.38 -2.03
CA LYS A 351 -5.03 -30.11 -2.52
C LYS A 351 -4.92 -30.47 -4.01
N CYS A 352 -4.52 -29.53 -4.86
CA CYS A 352 -4.53 -29.75 -6.31
C CYS A 352 -3.13 -29.76 -6.94
N GLY A 353 -2.07 -29.56 -6.17
CA GLY A 353 -0.68 -29.55 -6.64
C GLY A 353 -0.31 -28.40 -7.59
N LYS A 354 -1.23 -27.47 -7.88
CA LYS A 354 -0.93 -26.32 -8.75
C LYS A 354 -0.26 -25.22 -7.94
N HIS A 355 0.60 -24.47 -8.59
CA HIS A 355 1.31 -23.34 -8.00
C HIS A 355 0.38 -22.10 -7.85
N ASP A 356 0.83 -21.14 -7.05
CA ASP A 356 0.37 -19.75 -6.99
C ASP A 356 -1.10 -19.53 -6.62
N HIS A 357 -1.67 -20.41 -5.80
CA HIS A 357 -2.99 -20.18 -5.25
C HIS A 357 -3.16 -20.75 -3.83
N THR A 358 -4.01 -20.11 -3.04
CA THR A 358 -4.34 -20.55 -1.69
C THR A 358 -5.48 -21.57 -1.70
N LYS A 359 -5.71 -22.28 -0.59
CA LYS A 359 -6.83 -23.23 -0.39
C LYS A 359 -8.21 -22.66 -0.75
N ARG A 360 -8.35 -21.33 -0.85
CA ARG A 360 -9.60 -20.65 -1.23
C ARG A 360 -9.85 -20.54 -2.74
N ALA A 361 -8.87 -20.87 -3.59
CA ALA A 361 -9.03 -20.74 -5.03
C ALA A 361 -10.00 -21.77 -5.60
N LYS A 362 -10.68 -21.39 -6.69
CA LYS A 362 -11.78 -22.13 -7.33
C LYS A 362 -11.42 -23.58 -7.69
N CYS A 363 -10.15 -23.85 -8.01
CA CYS A 363 -9.65 -25.20 -8.32
C CYS A 363 -9.75 -26.22 -7.17
N CYS A 364 -10.03 -25.76 -5.94
CA CYS A 364 -10.07 -26.60 -4.74
C CYS A 364 -11.48 -26.69 -4.10
N ARG A 365 -12.50 -26.04 -4.67
CA ARG A 365 -13.87 -26.10 -4.13
C ARG A 365 -14.64 -27.25 -4.77
N ASP A 366 -14.90 -28.31 -3.99
CA ASP A 366 -15.82 -29.39 -4.37
C ASP A 366 -17.29 -29.07 -4.00
N ASN A 367 -17.60 -27.84 -3.55
CA ASN A 367 -18.96 -27.50 -3.10
C ASN A 367 -19.89 -27.22 -4.28
N THR A 368 -20.76 -28.18 -4.57
CA THR A 368 -21.79 -28.17 -5.61
C THR A 368 -22.97 -27.24 -5.32
N GLU A 369 -23.23 -26.85 -4.07
CA GLU A 369 -24.47 -26.16 -3.69
C GLU A 369 -24.50 -24.64 -3.97
N ASN A 370 -23.35 -23.97 -4.20
CA ASN A 370 -23.32 -22.54 -4.54
C ASN A 370 -23.27 -22.24 -6.06
N ARG A 371 -23.40 -23.25 -6.92
CA ARG A 371 -23.17 -23.09 -8.37
C ARG A 371 -24.17 -22.19 -9.09
N LEU A 372 -25.43 -22.13 -8.67
CA LEU A 372 -26.47 -21.43 -9.44
C LEU A 372 -26.35 -19.89 -9.40
N LEU A 373 -26.02 -19.31 -8.24
CA LEU A 373 -25.79 -17.87 -8.17
C LEU A 373 -24.40 -17.49 -8.72
N GLU A 374 -23.41 -18.38 -8.53
CA GLU A 374 -22.08 -18.20 -9.11
C GLU A 374 -22.10 -18.29 -10.64
N SER A 375 -22.97 -19.10 -11.25
CA SER A 375 -23.02 -19.25 -12.71
C SER A 375 -23.45 -17.97 -13.41
N SER A 376 -24.48 -17.26 -12.92
CA SER A 376 -24.91 -16.00 -13.53
C SER A 376 -23.87 -14.89 -13.36
N ILE A 377 -23.14 -14.85 -12.24
CA ILE A 377 -22.04 -13.90 -12.06
C ILE A 377 -20.86 -14.27 -12.96
N ASP A 378 -20.54 -15.57 -13.07
CA ASP A 378 -19.49 -16.07 -13.94
C ASP A 378 -19.78 -15.77 -15.42
N GLU A 379 -21.04 -15.88 -15.87
CA GLU A 379 -21.47 -15.50 -17.23
C GLU A 379 -21.23 -14.01 -17.53
N ILE A 380 -21.60 -13.11 -16.59
CA ILE A 380 -21.30 -11.68 -16.72
C ILE A 380 -19.78 -11.47 -16.78
N VAL A 381 -19.02 -12.09 -15.87
CA VAL A 381 -17.56 -11.96 -15.82
C VAL A 381 -16.92 -12.45 -17.12
N ASP A 382 -17.30 -13.63 -17.62
CA ASP A 382 -16.74 -14.24 -18.82
C ASP A 382 -17.12 -13.47 -20.09
N SER A 383 -18.29 -12.80 -20.12
CA SER A 383 -18.66 -11.87 -21.21
C SER A 383 -17.75 -10.64 -21.29
N LEU A 384 -17.10 -10.26 -20.19
CA LEU A 384 -16.25 -9.07 -20.07
C LEU A 384 -14.77 -9.38 -20.28
N ILE A 385 -14.43 -10.66 -20.36
CA ILE A 385 -13.05 -11.11 -20.55
C ILE A 385 -12.82 -11.40 -22.01
N ILE A 386 -11.78 -10.76 -22.56
CA ILE A 386 -11.31 -11.09 -23.89
C ILE A 386 -10.63 -12.46 -23.76
N ASN A 387 -11.23 -13.49 -24.36
CA ASN A 387 -10.62 -14.80 -24.52
C ASN A 387 -9.48 -14.70 -25.54
N SER A 388 -8.39 -14.03 -25.17
CA SER A 388 -7.13 -14.24 -25.86
C SER A 388 -6.73 -15.68 -25.58
N GLN A 389 -6.77 -16.55 -26.59
CA GLN A 389 -6.00 -17.78 -26.51
C GLN A 389 -4.57 -17.35 -26.20
N ILE A 390 -4.12 -17.66 -24.97
CA ILE A 390 -2.77 -17.36 -24.51
C ILE A 390 -1.84 -18.14 -25.42
N HIS A 391 -1.16 -17.44 -26.33
CA HIS A 391 -0.05 -17.96 -27.11
C HIS A 391 1.26 -17.80 -26.33
#